data_AF-A0A6P2F666-F1
#
_entry.id   AF-A0A6P2F666-F1
#
_cell.length_a   1.000
_cell.length_b   1.000
_cell.length_c   1.000
_cell.angle_alpha   90.00
_cell.angle_beta   90.00
_cell.angle_gamma   90.00
#
_symmetry.space_group_name_H-M   'P 1'
#
loop_
_entity.id
_entity.type
_entity.pdbx_description
1 polymer ?
#
loop_
_entity_poly.entity_id
_entity_poly.type
_entity_poly.pdbx_seq_one_letter_code
_entity_poly.pdbx_strand_id
1 'polypeptide(L)'
;MPAHDVHARTILWSGMAIALGVVLAVTAVFVLLRLWNTPPGADSARLDYHATVPQPQLQSAPQPDLARYRAQKRQILESSGWVDRDHGVARIPIATAMDLLANPPTASSSRPQVQP
;
A
#
# COMPACT_ATOMS: atom_id res chain seq x y z
N MET A 1 -12.09 -44.02 61.13
CA MET A 1 -11.32 -43.00 60.40
C MET A 1 -12.16 -41.73 60.40
N PRO A 2 -11.85 -40.69 61.20
CA PRO A 2 -12.65 -39.47 61.19
C PRO A 2 -12.40 -38.71 59.88
N ALA A 3 -13.47 -38.46 59.13
CA ALA A 3 -13.42 -37.67 57.90
C ALA A 3 -13.10 -36.21 58.27
N HIS A 4 -12.09 -35.64 57.62
CA HIS A 4 -11.80 -34.22 57.73
C HIS A 4 -12.94 -33.42 57.10
N ASP A 5 -13.77 -32.79 57.93
CA ASP A 5 -14.77 -31.83 57.49
C ASP A 5 -14.05 -30.69 56.78
N VAL A 6 -14.17 -30.66 55.46
CA VAL A 6 -13.74 -29.53 54.66
C VAL A 6 -14.68 -28.39 55.05
N HIS A 7 -14.16 -27.45 55.83
CA HIS A 7 -14.97 -26.42 56.45
C HIS A 7 -15.68 -25.62 55.36
N ALA A 8 -17.01 -25.71 55.28
CA ALA A 8 -17.82 -24.98 54.31
C ALA A 8 -17.51 -23.47 54.34
N ARG A 9 -17.11 -22.96 55.50
CA ARG A 9 -16.58 -21.60 55.69
C ARG A 9 -15.35 -21.32 54.83
N THR A 10 -14.40 -22.24 54.73
CA THR A 10 -13.18 -22.08 53.92
C THR A 10 -13.52 -22.03 52.43
N ILE A 11 -14.46 -22.87 51.98
CA ILE A 11 -14.92 -22.89 50.57
C ILE A 11 -15.64 -21.58 50.22
N LEU A 12 -16.50 -21.09 51.12
CA LEU A 12 -17.21 -19.82 50.95
C LEU A 12 -16.23 -18.64 50.90
N TRP A 13 -15.23 -18.61 51.79
CA TRP A 13 -14.21 -17.57 51.81
C TRP A 13 -13.29 -17.60 50.59
N SER A 14 -12.92 -18.80 50.09
CA SER A 14 -12.14 -18.90 48.85
C SER A 14 -12.93 -18.40 47.64
N GLY A 15 -14.22 -18.74 47.55
CA GLY A 15 -15.09 -18.23 46.48
C GLY A 15 -15.23 -16.71 46.54
N MET A 16 -15.40 -16.15 47.74
CA MET A 16 -15.48 -14.71 47.94
C MET A 16 -14.16 -14.00 47.59
N ALA A 17 -13.01 -14.58 47.94
CA ALA A 17 -11.71 -14.02 47.60
C ALA A 17 -11.48 -13.98 46.08
N ILE A 18 -11.88 -15.03 45.35
CA ILE A 18 -11.80 -15.07 43.89
C ILE A 18 -12.73 -14.03 43.28
N ALA A 19 -13.99 -13.96 43.72
CA ALA A 19 -14.95 -12.98 43.22
C ALA A 19 -14.45 -11.54 43.45
N LEU A 20 -13.90 -11.25 44.64
CA LEU A 20 -13.32 -9.95 44.94
C LEU A 20 -12.12 -9.64 44.04
N GLY A 21 -11.24 -10.62 43.80
CA GLY A 21 -10.11 -10.48 42.88
C GLY A 21 -10.54 -10.15 41.46
N VAL A 22 -11.57 -10.83 40.95
CA VAL A 22 -12.14 -10.57 39.61
C VAL A 22 -12.72 -9.15 39.53
N VAL A 23 -13.50 -8.73 40.53
CA VAL A 23 -14.10 -7.39 40.57
C VAL A 23 -13.01 -6.30 40.62
N LEU A 24 -11.96 -6.51 41.41
CA LEU A 24 -10.83 -5.58 41.48
C LEU A 24 -10.09 -5.50 40.14
N ALA A 25 -9.83 -6.63 39.48
CA ALA A 25 -9.16 -6.67 38.18
C ALA A 25 -9.98 -5.94 37.10
N VAL A 26 -11.29 -6.21 37.00
CA VAL A 26 -12.19 -5.54 36.05
C VAL A 26 -12.22 -4.03 36.32
N THR A 27 -12.30 -3.63 37.59
CA THR A 27 -12.32 -2.21 37.98
C THR A 27 -11.00 -1.51 37.64
N ALA A 28 -9.86 -2.16 37.89
CA ALA A 28 -8.54 -1.63 37.56
C ALA A 28 -8.38 -1.44 36.05
N VAL A 29 -8.79 -2.42 35.24
CA VAL A 29 -8.77 -2.32 33.77
C VAL A 29 -9.69 -1.19 33.30
N PHE A 30 -10.90 -1.10 33.84
CA PHE A 30 -11.86 -0.04 33.48
C PHE A 30 -11.31 1.36 33.79
N VAL A 31 -10.71 1.55 34.97
CA VAL A 31 -10.09 2.81 35.36
C VAL A 31 -8.89 3.14 34.47
N LEU A 32 -8.04 2.16 34.15
CA LEU A 32 -6.89 2.32 33.26
C LEU A 32 -7.33 2.76 31.84
N LEU A 33 -8.34 2.09 31.27
CA LEU A 33 -8.88 2.44 29.95
C LEU A 33 -9.47 3.85 29.93
N ARG A 34 -10.13 4.27 31.02
CA ARG A 34 -10.65 5.63 31.18
C ARG A 34 -9.54 6.67 31.30
N LEU A 35 -8.48 6.37 32.07
CA LEU A 35 -7.29 7.23 32.20
C LEU A 35 -6.56 7.38 30.85
N TRP A 36 -6.53 6.32 30.05
CA TRP A 36 -5.88 6.30 28.73
C TRP A 36 -6.79 6.79 27.61
N ASN A 37 -7.96 7.35 27.96
CA ASN A 37 -8.95 7.92 27.04
C ASN A 37 -9.28 6.99 25.86
N THR A 38 -9.23 5.67 26.07
CA THR A 38 -9.57 4.69 25.03
C THR A 38 -11.08 4.62 24.96
N PRO A 39 -11.73 5.14 23.89
CA PRO A 39 -13.17 5.12 23.80
C PRO A 39 -13.66 3.66 23.85
N PRO A 40 -14.58 3.30 24.76
CA PRO A 40 -15.20 1.98 24.79
C PRO A 40 -15.99 1.80 23.49
N GLY A 41 -15.40 1.09 22.53
CA GLY A 41 -15.92 1.03 21.17
C GLY A 41 -14.86 0.99 20.07
N ALA A 42 -13.55 0.94 20.37
CA ALA A 42 -12.51 0.79 19.35
C ALA A 42 -12.69 -0.47 18.45
N ASP A 43 -13.48 -1.46 18.87
CA ASP A 43 -13.87 -2.62 18.05
C ASP A 43 -14.95 -2.30 16.99
N SER A 44 -15.63 -1.16 17.08
CA SER A 44 -16.54 -0.66 16.03
C SER A 44 -15.79 -0.02 14.85
N ALA A 45 -14.46 0.04 14.90
CA ALA A 45 -13.61 0.14 13.72
C ALA A 45 -13.53 -1.21 12.95
N ARG A 46 -14.59 -2.03 12.98
CA ARG A 46 -14.93 -2.85 11.81
C ARG A 46 -15.18 -1.85 10.70
N LEU A 47 -14.10 -1.53 10.00
CA LEU A 47 -14.04 -1.00 8.64
C LEU A 47 -15.44 -0.81 8.11
N ASP A 48 -15.97 0.42 8.21
CA ASP A 48 -17.05 0.86 7.35
C ASP A 48 -16.50 0.78 5.91
N TYR A 49 -16.45 -0.44 5.39
CA TYR A 49 -16.22 -0.76 4.00
C TYR A 49 -17.53 -0.53 3.23
N HIS A 50 -18.29 0.49 3.65
CA HIS A 50 -19.21 1.19 2.78
C HIS A 50 -18.45 2.33 2.10
N ALA A 51 -17.24 2.03 1.59
CA ALA A 51 -16.71 2.77 0.46
C ALA A 51 -17.61 2.43 -0.72
N THR A 52 -18.68 3.19 -0.89
CA THR A 52 -19.48 3.17 -2.12
C THR A 52 -18.54 3.57 -3.24
N VAL A 53 -17.90 2.59 -3.89
CA VAL A 53 -17.09 2.84 -5.08
C VAL A 53 -18.06 3.40 -6.11
N PRO A 54 -17.91 4.67 -6.53
CA PRO A 54 -18.81 5.25 -7.51
C PRO A 54 -18.77 4.36 -8.76
N GLN A 55 -19.95 3.98 -9.27
CA GLN A 55 -20.03 3.17 -10.47
C GLN A 55 -19.27 3.86 -11.60
N PRO A 56 -18.47 3.13 -12.38
CA PRO A 56 -17.70 3.70 -13.48
C PRO A 56 -18.66 4.38 -14.46
N GLN A 57 -18.60 5.70 -14.53
CA GLN A 57 -19.46 6.46 -15.44
C GLN A 57 -18.92 6.35 -16.86
N LEU A 58 -19.82 6.12 -17.81
CA LEU A 58 -19.48 6.06 -19.23
C LEU A 58 -19.18 7.48 -19.71
N GLN A 59 -17.93 7.75 -20.12
CA GLN A 59 -17.55 9.05 -20.66
C GLN A 59 -18.34 9.33 -21.95
N SER A 60 -19.14 10.41 -21.94
CA SER A 60 -20.10 10.74 -22.99
C SER A 60 -19.45 11.08 -24.34
N ALA A 61 -18.25 11.67 -24.33
CA ALA A 61 -17.50 12.03 -25.53
C ALA A 61 -15.99 11.76 -25.37
N PRO A 62 -15.53 10.52 -25.58
CA PRO A 62 -14.12 10.16 -25.41
C PRO A 62 -13.21 10.60 -26.57
N GLN A 63 -13.77 11.06 -27.69
CA GLN A 63 -13.05 11.33 -28.94
C GLN A 63 -11.93 12.39 -28.82
N PRO A 64 -12.14 13.58 -28.21
CA PRO A 64 -11.10 14.60 -28.12
C PRO A 64 -9.93 14.16 -27.21
N ASP A 65 -10.23 13.46 -26.12
CA ASP A 65 -9.21 12.98 -25.19
C ASP A 65 -8.39 11.84 -25.81
N LEU A 66 -9.05 10.93 -26.55
CA LEU A 66 -8.36 9.92 -27.34
C LEU A 66 -7.44 10.53 -28.40
N ALA A 67 -7.88 11.59 -29.07
CA ALA A 67 -7.07 12.27 -30.09
C ALA A 67 -5.82 12.92 -29.48
N ARG A 68 -5.97 13.63 -28.34
CA ARG A 68 -4.83 14.22 -27.60
C ARG A 68 -3.86 13.15 -27.11
N TYR A 69 -4.38 12.09 -26.52
CA TYR A 69 -3.58 10.96 -26.04
C TYR A 69 -2.77 10.30 -27.16
N ARG A 70 -3.41 10.06 -28.30
CA ARG A 70 -2.74 9.51 -29.50
C ARG A 70 -1.67 10.47 -30.03
N ALA A 71 -1.94 11.77 -30.07
CA ALA A 71 -0.97 12.75 -30.53
C ALA A 71 0.27 12.81 -29.62
N GLN A 72 0.08 12.84 -28.30
CA GLN A 72 1.17 12.84 -27.33
C GLN A 72 2.04 11.57 -27.46
N LYS A 73 1.42 10.41 -27.60
CA LYS A 73 2.15 9.15 -27.82
C LYS A 73 2.95 9.15 -29.11
N ARG A 74 2.36 9.59 -30.22
CA ARG A 74 3.07 9.70 -31.51
C ARG A 74 4.30 10.59 -31.40
N GLN A 75 4.17 11.75 -30.74
CA GLN A 75 5.30 12.67 -30.54
C GLN A 75 6.47 11.99 -29.81
N ILE A 76 6.20 11.14 -28.81
CA ILE A 76 7.26 10.40 -28.09
C ILE A 76 7.90 9.34 -28.99
N LEU A 77 7.08 8.61 -29.76
CA LEU A 77 7.54 7.54 -30.66
C LEU A 77 8.39 8.06 -31.82
N GLU A 78 8.11 9.26 -32.31
CA GLU A 78 8.71 9.85 -33.51
C GLU A 78 9.88 10.79 -33.22
N SER A 79 10.11 11.18 -31.95
CA SER A 79 11.17 12.12 -31.59
C SER A 79 12.35 11.46 -30.87
N SER A 80 13.54 11.90 -31.26
CA SER A 80 14.79 11.64 -30.55
C SER A 80 15.03 12.70 -29.48
N GLY A 81 15.72 12.33 -28.41
CA GLY A 81 16.12 13.28 -27.38
C GLY A 81 17.11 12.68 -26.41
N TRP A 82 17.84 13.51 -25.68
CA TRP A 82 18.72 13.04 -24.63
C TRP A 82 17.91 12.63 -23.40
N VAL A 83 18.14 11.42 -22.90
CA VAL A 83 17.58 10.96 -21.61
C VAL A 83 18.56 11.33 -20.50
N ASP A 84 19.84 11.07 -20.74
CA ASP A 84 20.94 11.40 -19.84
C ASP A 84 22.17 11.74 -20.68
N ARG A 85 22.53 13.02 -20.73
CA ARG A 85 23.68 13.49 -21.52
C ARG A 85 25.00 13.10 -20.87
N ASP A 86 25.05 13.10 -19.55
CA ASP A 86 26.28 12.89 -18.80
C ASP A 86 26.75 11.44 -18.93
N HIS A 87 25.80 10.51 -19.02
CA HIS A 87 26.07 9.09 -19.27
C HIS A 87 25.94 8.68 -20.75
N GLY A 88 25.72 9.64 -21.66
CA GLY A 88 25.64 9.37 -23.10
C GLY A 88 24.39 8.57 -23.56
N VAL A 89 23.32 8.59 -22.77
CA VAL A 89 22.07 7.87 -23.07
C VAL A 89 21.09 8.77 -23.83
N ALA A 90 20.85 8.44 -25.10
CA ALA A 90 19.86 9.08 -25.95
C ALA A 90 18.67 8.17 -26.23
N ARG A 91 17.47 8.75 -26.27
CA ARG A 91 16.25 8.14 -26.84
C ARG A 91 16.25 8.36 -28.34
N ILE A 92 16.03 7.30 -29.09
CA ILE A 92 15.78 7.31 -30.53
C ILE A 92 14.36 6.85 -30.84
N PRO A 93 13.78 7.19 -32.01
CA PRO A 93 12.47 6.72 -32.43
C PRO A 93 12.48 5.20 -32.53
N ILE A 94 11.39 4.57 -32.11
CA ILE A 94 11.33 3.10 -32.04
C ILE A 94 11.48 2.44 -33.41
N ALA A 95 11.00 3.07 -34.48
CA ALA A 95 11.20 2.59 -35.85
C ALA A 95 12.69 2.47 -36.18
N THR A 96 13.47 3.52 -35.89
CA THR A 96 14.92 3.51 -36.09
C THR A 96 15.61 2.45 -35.22
N ALA A 97 15.17 2.25 -33.97
CA ALA A 97 15.71 1.20 -33.12
C ALA A 97 15.45 -0.20 -33.70
N MET A 98 14.25 -0.43 -34.22
CA MET A 98 13.88 -1.69 -34.88
C MET A 98 14.72 -1.90 -36.15
N ASP A 99 14.94 -0.86 -36.96
CA ASP A 99 15.76 -0.92 -38.16
C ASP A 99 17.22 -1.25 -37.83
N LEU A 100 17.79 -0.62 -36.80
CA LEU A 100 19.14 -0.91 -36.32
C LEU A 100 19.26 -2.32 -35.74
N LEU A 101 18.21 -2.85 -35.13
CA LEU A 101 18.21 -4.21 -34.62
C LEU A 101 18.10 -5.25 -35.75
N ALA A 102 17.28 -4.96 -36.77
CA ALA A 102 17.12 -5.81 -37.94
C ALA A 102 18.34 -5.78 -38.87
N ASN A 103 18.95 -4.60 -39.01
CA ASN A 103 20.15 -4.36 -39.81
C ASN A 103 21.26 -3.79 -38.92
N PRO A 104 21.88 -4.63 -38.07
CA PRO A 104 22.93 -4.17 -37.18
C PRO A 104 24.07 -3.55 -37.99
N PRO A 105 24.52 -2.33 -37.65
CA PRO A 105 25.65 -1.72 -38.35
C PRO A 105 26.85 -2.64 -38.20
N THR A 106 27.41 -3.08 -39.32
CA THR A 106 28.66 -3.84 -39.33
C THR A 106 29.75 -2.94 -38.79
N ALA A 107 30.46 -3.39 -37.74
CA ALA A 107 31.41 -2.59 -37.00
C ALA A 107 32.61 -2.20 -37.86
N SER A 108 32.50 -1.13 -38.65
CA SER A 108 33.59 -0.54 -39.44
C SER A 108 33.19 0.84 -39.98
N SER A 109 33.26 1.89 -39.14
CA SER A 109 33.52 3.31 -39.49
C SER A 109 32.72 4.29 -38.62
N SER A 110 33.29 4.74 -37.51
CA SER A 110 33.00 6.06 -36.89
C SER A 110 33.83 6.24 -35.62
N ARG A 111 35.15 6.37 -35.78
CA ARG A 111 35.97 7.08 -34.79
C ARG A 111 35.75 8.57 -35.08
N PRO A 112 35.24 9.39 -34.15
CA PRO A 112 35.16 10.83 -34.37
C PRO A 112 36.60 11.33 -34.50
N GLN A 113 36.98 11.76 -35.70
CA GLN A 113 38.21 12.51 -35.92
C GLN A 113 38.04 13.87 -35.25
N VAL A 114 38.51 13.98 -34.01
CA VAL A 114 38.77 15.27 -33.35
C VAL A 114 39.92 15.92 -34.14
N GLN A 115 39.57 16.85 -35.03
CA GLN A 115 40.54 17.71 -35.71
C GLN A 115 41.05 18.77 -34.72
N PRO A 116 42.36 19.11 -34.78
CA PRO A 116 43.05 19.94 -33.80
C PRO A 116 42.65 21.41 -33.80
#